data_AF-A0A954LKU0-F1
#
_entry.id   AF-A0A954LKU0-F1
#
_cell.length_a   1.000
_cell.length_b   1.000
_cell.length_c   1.000
_cell.angle_alpha   90.00
_cell.angle_beta   90.00
_cell.angle_gamma   90.00
#
_symmetry.space_group_name_H-M   'P 1'
#
loop_
_entity.id
_entity.type
_entity.pdbx_description
1 polymer ?
#
loop_
_entity_poly.entity_id
_entity_poly.type
_entity_poly.pdbx_seq_one_letter_code
_entity_poly.pdbx_strand_id
1 'polypeptide(L)'
;WMVDEGLLVGYGEGTLAKLAVRPAKLKTEKDFDRLQQVFGLLHDAEDAYENRALESLKQIRAEGYQRICDRIKKTSVPEGQFETNPALSVPELIATVEKVHELSVEAATLYLQILALPDCTTANIKLWNDWATGAFNKAAKELAKKKLVLEAKRARAGRSYFLPGGWEALKLPHLPIETWKLPLFQITRNDAGQLDTPLPRILPLVPVHELFEAAWNRTQSGDAPGYEEVS
;
A
#
# COMPACT_ATOMS: atom_id res chain seq x y z
N TRP A 1 27.05 24.51 22.07
CA TRP A 1 25.99 24.65 23.10
C TRP A 1 24.98 23.53 22.94
N MET A 2 24.22 23.20 23.98
CA MET A 2 23.18 22.16 23.93
C MET A 2 21.93 22.67 24.67
N VAL A 3 20.76 22.45 24.07
CA VAL A 3 19.45 22.75 24.65
C VAL A 3 18.59 21.51 24.54
N ASP A 4 17.95 21.10 25.64
CA ASP A 4 17.07 19.95 25.70
C ASP A 4 15.71 20.37 26.26
N GLU A 5 14.69 20.33 25.40
CA GLU A 5 13.30 20.70 25.69
C GLU A 5 12.42 19.45 25.99
N GLY A 6 13.00 18.25 26.00
CA GLY A 6 12.25 17.01 26.14
C GLY A 6 11.82 16.45 24.78
N LEU A 7 11.01 17.18 24.00
CA LEU A 7 10.62 16.77 22.64
C LEU A 7 11.76 16.96 21.65
N LEU A 8 12.41 18.12 21.73
CA LEU A 8 13.50 18.56 20.86
C LEU A 8 14.82 18.63 21.63
N VAL A 9 15.90 18.20 20.97
CA VAL A 9 17.27 18.39 21.45
C VAL A 9 18.04 19.15 20.39
N GLY A 10 18.47 20.36 20.71
CA GLY A 10 19.33 21.18 19.88
C GLY A 10 20.78 21.08 20.34
N TYR A 11 21.70 20.87 19.39
CA TYR A 11 23.14 20.89 19.64
C TYR A 11 23.84 21.75 18.60
N GLY A 12 24.67 22.69 19.05
CA GLY A 12 25.46 23.57 18.20
C GLY A 12 26.96 23.42 18.43
N GLU A 13 27.73 23.29 17.35
CA GLU A 13 29.20 23.24 17.34
C GLU A 13 29.74 24.08 16.19
N GLY A 14 30.50 25.14 16.51
CA GLY A 14 30.94 26.11 15.52
C GLY A 14 29.76 26.79 14.82
N THR A 15 29.71 26.71 13.49
CA THR A 15 28.61 27.23 12.65
C THR A 15 27.51 26.20 12.40
N LEU A 16 27.66 24.96 12.88
CA LEU A 16 26.69 23.89 12.69
C LEU A 16 25.73 23.83 13.88
N ALA A 17 24.43 23.82 13.59
CA ALA A 17 23.39 23.43 14.53
C ALA A 17 22.70 22.16 14.04
N LYS A 18 22.45 21.22 14.95
CA LYS A 18 21.71 19.98 14.71
C LYS A 18 20.49 19.94 15.61
N LEU A 19 19.38 19.47 15.04
CA LEU A 19 18.16 19.21 15.77
C LEU A 19 17.89 17.70 15.79
N ALA A 20 17.57 17.16 16.95
CA ALA A 20 17.07 15.81 17.12
C ALA A 20 15.67 15.84 17.74
N VAL A 21 14.80 14.93 17.29
CA VAL A 21 13.45 14.73 17.80
C VAL A 21 13.43 13.46 18.65
N ARG A 22 12.70 13.47 19.76
CA ARG A 22 12.36 12.24 20.52
C ARG A 22 10.99 11.72 20.11
N PRO A 23 10.87 10.71 19.22
CA PRO A 23 9.58 10.29 18.67
C PRO A 23 8.58 9.83 19.75
N ALA A 24 9.08 9.21 20.82
CA ALA A 24 8.25 8.76 21.95
C ALA A 24 7.58 9.91 22.74
N LYS A 25 8.02 11.16 22.54
CA LYS A 25 7.47 12.36 23.19
C LYS A 25 6.46 13.11 22.32
N LEU A 26 6.35 12.80 21.03
CA LEU A 26 5.21 13.22 20.22
C LEU A 26 3.97 12.56 20.81
N LYS A 27 2.91 13.30 21.15
CA LYS A 27 1.69 12.70 21.72
C LYS A 27 0.42 13.34 21.19
N THR A 28 0.50 14.59 20.78
CA THR A 28 -0.63 15.43 20.41
C THR A 28 -0.35 16.14 19.08
N GLU A 29 -1.41 16.56 18.38
CA GLU A 29 -1.28 17.40 17.17
C GLU A 29 -0.42 18.64 17.41
N LYS A 30 -0.53 19.25 18.60
CA LYS A 30 0.28 20.40 18.99
C LYS A 30 1.79 20.09 18.96
N ASP A 31 2.19 18.87 19.29
CA ASP A 31 3.60 18.47 19.22
C ASP A 31 4.09 18.39 17.76
N PHE A 32 3.21 17.95 16.85
CA PHE A 32 3.49 17.92 15.41
C PHE A 32 3.51 19.32 14.79
N ASP A 33 2.56 20.18 15.14
CA ASP A 33 2.54 21.59 14.72
C ASP A 33 3.83 22.30 15.16
N ARG A 34 4.28 22.04 16.40
CA ARG A 34 5.52 22.58 16.92
C ARG A 34 6.74 22.11 16.12
N LEU A 35 6.81 20.82 15.79
CA LEU A 35 7.86 20.31 14.91
C LEU A 35 7.80 20.98 13.53
N GLN A 36 6.63 21.07 12.92
CA GLN A 36 6.46 21.70 11.61
C GLN A 36 6.96 23.16 11.61
N GLN A 37 6.64 23.92 12.66
CA GLN A 37 7.13 25.28 12.82
C GLN A 37 8.66 25.36 12.93
N VAL A 38 9.28 24.49 13.73
CA VAL A 38 10.74 24.48 13.89
C VAL A 38 11.43 24.07 12.58
N PHE A 39 10.93 23.03 11.90
CA PHE A 39 11.46 22.60 10.62
C PHE A 39 11.31 23.71 9.56
N GLY A 40 10.16 24.40 9.50
CA GLY A 40 9.96 25.53 8.58
C GLY A 40 10.84 26.76 8.87
N LEU A 41 11.46 26.86 10.06
CA LEU A 41 12.44 27.90 10.38
C LEU A 41 13.88 27.51 10.02
N LEU A 42 14.16 26.20 9.93
CA LEU A 42 15.50 25.65 9.70
C LEU A 42 15.75 25.26 8.24
N HIS A 43 14.68 25.01 7.50
CA HIS A 43 14.73 24.52 6.12
C HIS A 43 14.09 25.54 5.19
N ASP A 44 14.74 25.78 4.04
CA ASP A 44 14.13 26.56 2.97
C ASP A 44 12.98 25.76 2.35
N ALA A 45 11.90 26.41 1.97
CA ALA A 45 10.67 25.72 1.51
C ALA A 45 10.90 24.85 0.26
N GLU A 46 12.01 25.07 -0.46
CA GLU A 46 12.43 24.30 -1.63
C GLU A 46 13.09 22.95 -1.30
N ASP A 47 13.52 22.70 -0.05
CA ASP A 47 14.15 21.44 0.36
C ASP A 47 13.11 20.35 0.73
N ALA A 48 12.50 19.78 -0.31
CA ALA A 48 11.46 18.76 -0.22
C ALA A 48 11.87 17.45 0.49
N TYR A 49 13.16 17.22 0.74
CA TYR A 49 13.66 15.98 1.37
C TYR A 49 13.46 15.98 2.90
N GLU A 50 13.59 17.14 3.57
CA GLU A 50 13.57 17.22 5.03
C GLU A 50 12.15 17.30 5.60
N ASN A 51 11.18 17.80 4.81
CA ASN A 51 9.75 17.78 5.15
C ASN A 51 9.15 16.36 5.24
N ARG A 52 9.81 15.33 4.68
CA ARG A 52 9.31 13.94 4.72
C ARG A 52 9.48 13.26 6.06
N ALA A 53 10.40 13.73 6.92
CA ALA A 53 10.63 13.12 8.22
C ALA A 53 9.41 13.28 9.15
N LEU A 54 8.78 14.45 9.14
CA LEU A 54 7.58 14.72 9.94
C LEU A 54 6.39 13.88 9.47
N GLU A 55 6.16 13.82 8.15
CA GLU A 55 5.09 13.00 7.58
C GLU A 55 5.32 11.50 7.85
N SER A 56 6.58 11.03 7.78
CA SER A 56 6.91 9.64 8.17
C SER A 56 6.61 9.37 9.64
N LEU A 57 6.87 10.33 10.54
CA LEU A 57 6.55 10.21 11.97
C LEU A 57 5.05 10.22 12.25
N LYS A 58 4.26 11.04 11.52
CA LYS A 58 2.80 10.99 11.56
C LYS A 58 2.29 9.62 11.11
N GLN A 59 2.81 9.11 10.00
CA GLN A 59 2.39 7.83 9.43
C GLN A 59 2.68 6.65 10.36
N ILE A 60 3.89 6.53 10.95
CA ILE A 60 4.23 5.45 11.89
C ILE A 60 3.30 5.43 13.12
N ARG A 61 2.67 6.56 13.43
CA ARG A 61 1.75 6.71 14.56
C ARG A 61 0.28 6.68 14.17
N ALA A 62 -0.01 6.63 12.88
CA ALA A 62 -1.37 6.47 12.39
C ALA A 62 -1.93 5.12 12.85
N GLU A 63 -3.25 5.08 13.05
CA GLU A 63 -3.93 3.88 13.57
C GLU A 63 -3.68 2.64 12.71
N GLY A 64 -3.54 2.81 11.40
CA GLY A 64 -3.23 1.72 10.47
C GLY A 64 -1.91 1.00 10.79
N TYR A 65 -0.87 1.74 11.17
CA TYR A 65 0.41 1.14 11.58
C TYR A 65 0.34 0.44 12.93
N GLN A 66 -0.43 0.99 13.87
CA GLN A 66 -0.69 0.31 15.13
C GLN A 66 -1.41 -1.02 14.88
N ARG A 67 -2.40 -1.05 13.99
CA ARG A 67 -3.08 -2.29 13.59
C ARG A 67 -2.15 -3.27 12.86
N ILE A 68 -1.21 -2.78 12.04
CA ILE A 68 -0.15 -3.64 11.46
C ILE A 68 0.66 -4.30 12.56
N CYS A 69 1.15 -3.54 13.54
CA CYS A 69 1.90 -4.08 14.67
C CYS A 69 1.08 -5.11 15.47
N ASP A 70 -0.21 -4.86 15.68
CA ASP A 70 -1.07 -5.77 16.42
C ASP A 70 -1.40 -7.03 15.62
N ARG A 71 -1.59 -6.93 14.31
CA ARG A 71 -1.72 -8.09 13.40
C ARG A 71 -0.47 -8.95 13.43
N ILE A 72 0.72 -8.37 13.37
CA ILE A 72 2.00 -9.13 13.40
C ILE A 72 2.09 -9.97 14.68
N LYS A 73 1.66 -9.45 15.83
CA LYS A 73 1.71 -10.18 17.12
C LYS A 73 0.70 -11.32 17.22
N LYS A 74 -0.37 -11.28 16.42
CA LYS A 74 -1.54 -12.18 16.53
C LYS A 74 -1.96 -12.74 15.17
N THR A 75 -1.02 -12.89 14.24
CA THR A 75 -1.35 -13.34 12.90
C THR A 75 -1.85 -14.78 12.92
N SER A 76 -2.88 -15.05 12.12
CA SER A 76 -3.38 -16.40 11.86
C SER A 76 -2.56 -17.13 10.79
N VAL A 77 -1.64 -16.43 10.12
CA VAL A 77 -0.81 -16.98 9.04
C VAL A 77 0.32 -17.80 9.66
N PRO A 78 0.50 -19.08 9.26
CA PRO A 78 1.56 -19.92 9.80
C PRO A 78 2.97 -19.37 9.56
N GLU A 79 3.93 -19.75 10.41
CA GLU A 79 5.34 -19.40 10.23
C GLU A 79 5.86 -19.86 8.86
N GLY A 80 6.64 -18.99 8.20
CA GLY A 80 7.15 -19.24 6.84
C GLY A 80 6.14 -19.00 5.72
N GLN A 81 4.89 -18.67 6.04
CA GLN A 81 3.86 -18.31 5.06
C GLN A 81 3.68 -16.79 4.96
N PHE A 82 2.88 -16.34 3.98
CA PHE A 82 2.78 -14.93 3.62
C PHE A 82 1.38 -14.35 3.91
N GLU A 83 1.33 -13.18 4.56
CA GLU A 83 0.08 -12.41 4.75
C GLU A 83 -0.57 -11.98 3.43
N THR A 84 0.22 -11.91 2.36
CA THR A 84 -0.24 -11.67 0.98
C THR A 84 -0.96 -12.86 0.37
N ASN A 85 -1.06 -14.01 1.05
CA ASN A 85 -1.90 -15.13 0.65
C ASN A 85 -3.27 -15.05 1.36
N PRO A 86 -4.33 -14.57 0.68
CA PRO A 86 -5.64 -14.38 1.30
C PRO A 86 -6.32 -15.68 1.73
N ALA A 87 -5.94 -16.84 1.18
CA ALA A 87 -6.44 -18.13 1.67
C ALA A 87 -5.98 -18.43 3.11
N LEU A 88 -4.89 -17.81 3.56
CA LEU A 88 -4.38 -17.95 4.93
C LEU A 88 -4.73 -16.73 5.79
N SER A 89 -4.69 -15.53 5.22
CA SER A 89 -4.90 -14.30 5.98
C SER A 89 -6.36 -13.90 6.15
N VAL A 90 -7.24 -14.24 5.19
CA VAL A 90 -8.69 -13.92 5.15
C VAL A 90 -9.54 -15.06 4.54
N PRO A 91 -9.51 -16.29 5.08
CA PRO A 91 -10.19 -17.44 4.48
C PRO A 91 -11.72 -17.27 4.34
N GLU A 92 -12.35 -16.52 5.24
CA GLU A 92 -13.79 -16.23 5.17
C GLU A 92 -14.15 -15.33 3.96
N LEU A 93 -13.26 -14.40 3.62
CA LEU A 93 -13.42 -13.55 2.45
C LEU A 93 -13.25 -14.37 1.16
N ILE A 94 -12.35 -15.36 1.14
CA ILE A 94 -12.22 -16.29 0.02
C ILE A 94 -13.53 -17.03 -0.25
N ALA A 95 -14.13 -17.63 0.79
CA ALA A 95 -15.41 -18.31 0.64
C ALA A 95 -16.53 -17.38 0.11
N THR A 96 -16.48 -16.11 0.50
CA THR A 96 -17.41 -15.08 0.00
C THR A 96 -17.18 -14.80 -1.48
N VAL A 97 -15.94 -14.60 -1.91
CA VAL A 97 -15.57 -14.34 -3.31
C VAL A 97 -15.90 -15.55 -4.20
N GLU A 98 -15.60 -16.76 -3.74
CA GLU A 98 -15.95 -18.01 -4.42
C GLU A 98 -17.45 -18.07 -4.70
N LYS A 99 -18.27 -17.79 -3.68
CA LYS A 99 -19.73 -17.83 -3.82
C LYS A 99 -20.26 -16.75 -4.76
N VAL A 100 -19.76 -15.52 -4.66
CA VAL A 100 -20.26 -14.37 -5.43
C VAL A 100 -19.91 -14.50 -6.92
N HIS A 101 -18.71 -14.95 -7.25
CA HIS A 101 -18.25 -15.04 -8.64
C HIS A 101 -18.31 -16.47 -9.21
N GLU A 102 -18.69 -17.46 -8.41
CA GLU A 102 -18.64 -18.89 -8.71
C GLU A 102 -17.23 -19.28 -9.20
N LEU A 103 -16.25 -18.99 -8.35
CA LEU A 103 -14.84 -19.24 -8.60
C LEU A 103 -14.33 -20.44 -7.79
N SER A 104 -13.26 -21.07 -8.27
CA SER A 104 -12.41 -21.93 -7.44
C SER A 104 -11.68 -21.12 -6.36
N VAL A 105 -11.28 -21.78 -5.26
CA VAL A 105 -10.44 -21.23 -4.20
C VAL A 105 -9.20 -20.55 -4.77
N GLU A 106 -8.51 -21.17 -5.73
CA GLU A 106 -7.31 -20.60 -6.35
C GLU A 106 -7.65 -19.35 -7.19
N ALA A 107 -8.74 -19.36 -7.95
CA ALA A 107 -9.15 -18.17 -8.70
C ALA A 107 -9.56 -17.03 -7.76
N ALA A 108 -10.31 -17.30 -6.69
CA ALA A 108 -10.67 -16.31 -5.67
C ALA A 108 -9.43 -15.74 -4.97
N THR A 109 -8.45 -16.60 -4.64
CA THR A 109 -7.15 -16.21 -4.06
C THR A 109 -6.40 -15.26 -4.99
N LEU A 110 -6.24 -15.64 -6.26
CA LEU A 110 -5.57 -14.83 -7.26
C LEU A 110 -6.31 -13.50 -7.50
N TYR A 111 -7.64 -13.53 -7.49
CA TYR A 111 -8.44 -12.33 -7.70
C TYR A 111 -8.21 -11.30 -6.61
N LEU A 112 -8.30 -11.68 -5.33
CA LEU A 112 -8.03 -10.75 -4.22
C LEU A 112 -6.60 -10.19 -4.26
N GLN A 113 -5.61 -11.01 -4.63
CA GLN A 113 -4.24 -10.55 -4.80
C GLN A 113 -4.08 -9.53 -5.93
N ILE A 114 -4.69 -9.78 -7.09
CA ILE A 114 -4.70 -8.84 -8.22
C ILE A 114 -5.52 -7.60 -7.87
N LEU A 115 -6.59 -7.72 -7.11
CA LEU A 115 -7.48 -6.63 -6.73
C LEU A 115 -6.78 -5.66 -5.77
N ALA A 116 -6.09 -6.18 -4.76
CA ALA A 116 -5.56 -5.36 -3.66
C ALA A 116 -4.07 -5.02 -3.77
N LEU A 117 -3.21 -5.94 -4.20
CA LEU A 117 -1.76 -5.79 -4.00
C LEU A 117 -1.10 -4.91 -5.08
N PRO A 118 -0.14 -4.04 -4.71
CA PRO A 118 0.50 -3.11 -5.63
C PRO A 118 1.54 -3.80 -6.54
N ASP A 119 2.15 -4.88 -6.07
CA ASP A 119 3.30 -5.56 -6.69
C ASP A 119 3.04 -7.06 -6.94
N CYS A 120 1.83 -7.39 -7.38
CA CYS A 120 1.37 -8.75 -7.69
C CYS A 120 1.99 -9.38 -8.96
N THR A 121 3.32 -9.34 -9.12
CA THR A 121 4.02 -10.02 -10.22
C THR A 121 3.75 -11.53 -10.21
N THR A 122 3.84 -12.20 -11.36
CA THR A 122 3.64 -13.67 -11.43
C THR A 122 4.61 -14.42 -10.51
N ALA A 123 5.84 -13.91 -10.32
CA ALA A 123 6.82 -14.50 -9.41
C ALA A 123 6.38 -14.38 -7.95
N ASN A 124 5.93 -13.20 -7.52
CA ASN A 124 5.42 -12.97 -6.17
C ASN A 124 4.19 -13.82 -5.87
N ILE A 125 3.21 -13.85 -6.77
CA ILE A 125 1.99 -14.65 -6.61
C ILE A 125 2.32 -16.13 -6.42
N LYS A 126 3.23 -16.67 -7.26
CA LYS A 126 3.64 -18.06 -7.13
C LYS A 126 4.36 -18.33 -5.81
N LEU A 127 5.22 -17.41 -5.37
CA LEU A 127 5.93 -17.51 -4.10
C LEU A 127 4.96 -17.51 -2.91
N TRP A 128 4.04 -16.54 -2.87
CA TRP A 128 3.13 -16.36 -1.74
C TRP A 128 2.14 -17.50 -1.58
N ASN A 129 1.75 -18.13 -2.68
CA ASN A 129 0.76 -19.20 -2.69
C ASN A 129 1.37 -20.60 -2.75
N ASP A 130 2.70 -20.72 -2.83
CA ASP A 130 3.42 -21.97 -3.13
C ASP A 130 2.88 -22.68 -4.39
N TRP A 131 2.64 -21.90 -5.46
CA TRP A 131 2.02 -22.39 -6.68
C TRP A 131 3.03 -22.77 -7.76
N ALA A 132 2.82 -23.96 -8.32
CA ALA A 132 3.34 -24.31 -9.64
C ALA A 132 2.73 -23.42 -10.74
N THR A 133 3.44 -23.26 -11.86
CA THR A 133 2.97 -22.46 -13.00
C THR A 133 1.60 -22.93 -13.53
N GLY A 134 1.32 -24.23 -13.48
CA GLY A 134 0.03 -24.79 -13.91
C GLY A 134 -1.16 -24.30 -13.09
N ALA A 135 -1.01 -24.21 -11.76
CA ALA A 135 -2.05 -23.71 -10.85
C ALA A 135 -2.36 -22.23 -11.13
N PHE A 136 -1.31 -21.40 -11.21
CA PHE A 136 -1.45 -19.98 -11.58
C PHE A 136 -2.18 -19.81 -12.92
N ASN A 137 -1.76 -20.54 -13.96
CA ASN A 137 -2.37 -20.43 -15.29
C ASN A 137 -3.84 -20.87 -15.31
N LYS A 138 -4.21 -21.88 -14.52
CA LYS A 138 -5.61 -22.33 -14.40
C LYS A 138 -6.47 -21.25 -13.75
N ALA A 139 -6.03 -20.74 -12.60
CA ALA A 139 -6.72 -19.66 -11.88
C ALA A 139 -6.86 -18.39 -12.75
N ALA A 140 -5.79 -17.95 -13.41
CA ALA A 140 -5.81 -16.76 -14.24
C ALA A 140 -6.78 -16.88 -15.44
N LYS A 141 -6.81 -18.04 -16.10
CA LYS A 141 -7.76 -18.30 -17.19
C LYS A 141 -9.21 -18.30 -16.72
N GLU A 142 -9.47 -18.82 -15.53
CA GLU A 142 -10.80 -18.79 -14.93
C GLU A 142 -11.28 -17.36 -14.68
N LEU A 143 -10.42 -16.51 -14.09
CA LEU A 143 -10.72 -15.09 -13.88
C LEU A 143 -10.96 -14.34 -15.20
N ALA A 144 -10.15 -14.61 -16.23
CA ALA A 144 -10.34 -14.02 -17.54
C ALA A 144 -11.65 -14.45 -18.19
N LYS A 145 -12.05 -15.73 -18.06
CA LYS A 145 -13.34 -16.25 -18.54
C LYS A 145 -14.51 -15.54 -17.84
N LYS A 146 -14.37 -15.24 -16.55
CA LYS A 146 -15.35 -14.48 -15.76
C LYS A 146 -15.25 -12.96 -15.98
N LYS A 147 -14.33 -12.49 -16.83
CA LYS A 147 -14.09 -11.08 -17.16
C LYS A 147 -13.74 -10.20 -15.94
N LEU A 148 -13.27 -10.80 -14.86
CA LEU A 148 -12.79 -10.08 -13.67
C LEU A 148 -11.40 -9.49 -13.87
N VAL A 149 -10.65 -10.07 -14.80
CA VAL A 149 -9.35 -9.58 -15.27
C VAL A 149 -9.30 -9.64 -16.79
N LEU A 150 -8.39 -8.88 -17.38
CA LEU A 150 -8.06 -8.95 -18.80
C LEU A 150 -6.60 -9.34 -19.00
N GLU A 151 -6.33 -10.04 -20.10
CA GLU A 151 -4.97 -10.31 -20.54
C GLU A 151 -4.44 -9.10 -21.33
N ALA A 152 -3.28 -8.59 -20.95
CA ALA A 152 -2.61 -7.49 -21.65
C ALA A 152 -1.10 -7.55 -21.47
N LYS A 153 -0.39 -6.67 -22.18
CA LYS A 153 1.03 -6.42 -21.99
C LYS A 153 1.23 -5.03 -21.39
N ARG A 154 1.92 -4.98 -20.25
CA ARG A 154 2.37 -3.75 -19.60
C ARG A 154 3.85 -3.86 -19.30
N ALA A 155 4.65 -2.92 -19.82
CA ALA A 155 6.09 -2.95 -19.64
C ALA A 155 6.44 -2.92 -18.14
N ARG A 156 7.40 -3.75 -17.71
CA ARG A 156 7.86 -3.91 -16.31
C ARG A 156 6.83 -4.45 -15.30
N ALA A 157 5.60 -4.79 -15.70
CA ALA A 157 4.60 -5.26 -14.74
C ALA A 157 4.85 -6.68 -14.19
N GLY A 158 5.66 -7.50 -14.88
CA GLY A 158 6.01 -8.85 -14.43
C GLY A 158 4.84 -9.84 -14.37
N ARG A 159 3.72 -9.53 -15.06
CA ARG A 159 2.50 -10.34 -15.16
C ARG A 159 1.75 -10.04 -16.47
N SER A 160 0.77 -10.87 -16.80
CA SER A 160 -0.06 -10.73 -18.02
C SER A 160 -1.54 -10.46 -17.76
N TYR A 161 -2.00 -10.57 -16.50
CA TYR A 161 -3.41 -10.39 -16.13
C TYR A 161 -3.56 -9.18 -15.21
N PHE A 162 -4.54 -8.33 -15.53
CA PHE A 162 -4.74 -7.01 -14.92
C PHE A 162 -6.22 -6.75 -14.66
N LEU A 163 -6.52 -5.87 -13.72
CA LEU A 163 -7.87 -5.34 -13.60
C LEU A 163 -8.22 -4.51 -14.85
N PRO A 164 -9.49 -4.50 -15.30
CA PRO A 164 -9.94 -3.53 -16.29
C PRO A 164 -9.80 -2.09 -15.76
N GLY A 165 -9.43 -1.16 -16.64
CA GLY A 165 -9.34 0.27 -16.35
C GLY A 165 -7.99 0.92 -16.62
N GLY A 166 -7.81 2.10 -16.01
CA GLY A 166 -6.63 2.96 -16.15
C GLY A 166 -5.34 2.37 -15.57
N TRP A 167 -4.20 2.94 -15.98
CA TRP A 167 -2.88 2.44 -15.63
C TRP A 167 -1.87 3.56 -15.37
N GLU A 168 -1.13 3.46 -14.27
CA GLU A 168 -0.02 4.36 -13.94
C GLU A 168 1.32 3.77 -14.37
N ALA A 169 1.97 4.40 -15.34
CA ALA A 169 3.31 4.04 -15.82
C ALA A 169 4.42 4.55 -14.88
N LEU A 170 4.42 4.12 -13.61
CA LEU A 170 5.34 4.61 -12.57
C LEU A 170 6.81 4.34 -12.90
N LYS A 171 7.72 5.27 -12.60
CA LYS A 171 9.17 5.10 -12.79
C LYS A 171 9.77 4.20 -11.70
N LEU A 172 11.00 3.71 -11.92
CA LEU A 172 11.75 2.97 -10.89
C LEU A 172 11.88 3.82 -9.61
N PRO A 173 11.80 3.22 -8.41
CA PRO A 173 11.73 1.77 -8.14
C PRO A 173 10.31 1.19 -8.15
N HIS A 174 9.29 1.97 -8.50
CA HIS A 174 7.90 1.51 -8.45
C HIS A 174 7.55 0.70 -9.70
N LEU A 175 6.83 -0.41 -9.47
CA LEU A 175 6.21 -1.14 -10.56
C LEU A 175 4.97 -0.37 -11.03
N PRO A 176 4.63 -0.47 -12.32
CA PRO A 176 3.42 0.18 -12.79
C PRO A 176 2.18 -0.51 -12.20
N ILE A 177 1.12 0.26 -11.94
CA ILE A 177 -0.04 -0.15 -11.13
C ILE A 177 -1.35 0.28 -11.79
N GLU A 178 -2.43 -0.47 -11.56
CA GLU A 178 -3.78 -0.06 -11.96
C GLU A 178 -4.22 1.21 -11.21
N THR A 179 -4.73 2.23 -11.93
CA THR A 179 -5.17 3.51 -11.35
C THR A 179 -6.24 3.29 -10.27
N TRP A 180 -7.11 2.30 -10.46
CA TRP A 180 -8.16 1.94 -9.51
C TRP A 180 -7.63 1.60 -8.11
N LYS A 181 -6.38 1.14 -7.99
CA LYS A 181 -5.75 0.78 -6.70
C LYS A 181 -5.21 1.96 -5.91
N LEU A 182 -4.99 3.12 -6.55
CA LEU A 182 -4.34 4.26 -5.89
C LEU A 182 -4.99 4.68 -4.57
N PRO A 183 -6.34 4.75 -4.45
CA PRO A 183 -7.00 5.10 -3.20
C PRO A 183 -6.74 4.10 -2.06
N LEU A 184 -6.49 2.81 -2.37
CA LEU A 184 -6.16 1.80 -1.35
C LEU A 184 -4.83 2.10 -0.63
N PHE A 185 -3.97 2.91 -1.25
CA PHE A 185 -2.68 3.32 -0.71
C PHE A 185 -2.64 4.81 -0.36
N GLN A 186 -3.81 5.47 -0.29
CA GLN A 186 -3.94 6.91 -0.08
C GLN A 186 -3.12 7.75 -1.08
N ILE A 187 -2.97 7.26 -2.31
CA ILE A 187 -2.28 7.98 -3.37
C ILE A 187 -3.29 8.88 -4.08
N THR A 188 -2.99 10.16 -4.17
CA THR A 188 -3.83 11.18 -4.81
C THR A 188 -3.11 11.82 -5.99
N ARG A 189 -3.79 12.70 -6.73
CA ARG A 189 -3.17 13.56 -7.75
C ARG A 189 -3.14 14.99 -7.24
N ASN A 190 -2.00 15.64 -7.35
CA ASN A 190 -1.90 17.08 -7.13
C ASN A 190 -2.43 17.87 -8.35
N ASP A 191 -2.49 19.19 -8.23
CA ASP A 191 -2.97 20.09 -9.30
C ASP A 191 -2.17 19.99 -10.60
N ALA A 192 -0.91 19.55 -10.54
CA ALA A 192 -0.06 19.30 -11.69
C ALA A 192 -0.25 17.89 -12.31
N GLY A 193 -1.22 17.11 -11.81
CA GLY A 193 -1.51 15.75 -12.26
C GLY A 193 -0.51 14.70 -11.80
N GLN A 194 0.47 15.07 -10.98
CA GLN A 194 1.47 14.15 -10.43
C GLN A 194 0.89 13.37 -9.27
N LEU A 195 1.33 12.11 -9.11
CA LEU A 195 0.92 11.31 -7.98
C LEU A 195 1.58 11.80 -6.70
N ASP A 196 0.76 12.13 -5.71
CA ASP A 196 1.19 12.37 -4.35
C ASP A 196 1.04 11.09 -3.53
N THR A 197 2.15 10.64 -2.93
CA THR A 197 2.26 9.34 -2.27
C THR A 197 2.63 9.56 -0.80
N PRO A 198 1.91 8.96 0.16
CA PRO A 198 2.18 9.18 1.59
C PRO A 198 3.53 8.61 2.04
N LEU A 199 4.10 7.69 1.27
CA LEU A 199 5.38 7.05 1.53
C LEU A 199 6.26 7.05 0.28
N PRO A 200 7.61 6.99 0.43
CA PRO A 200 8.52 6.86 -0.71
C PRO A 200 8.32 5.57 -1.54
N ARG A 201 7.59 4.59 -1.02
CA ARG A 201 7.23 3.33 -1.66
C ARG A 201 5.74 3.08 -1.48
N ILE A 202 5.12 2.51 -2.50
CA ILE A 202 3.73 2.06 -2.42
C ILE A 202 3.69 0.82 -1.55
N LEU A 203 3.20 0.97 -0.32
CA LEU A 203 3.07 -0.07 0.68
C LEU A 203 1.68 0.03 1.33
N PRO A 204 1.10 -1.09 1.78
CA PRO A 204 -0.11 -1.05 2.59
C PRO A 204 0.09 -0.17 3.83
N LEU A 205 -0.89 0.70 4.10
CA LEU A 205 -0.94 1.55 5.30
C LEU A 205 -1.78 0.94 6.42
N VAL A 206 -2.33 -0.24 6.16
CA VAL A 206 -3.15 -1.07 7.05
C VAL A 206 -2.68 -2.52 6.93
N PRO A 207 -3.05 -3.41 7.86
CA PRO A 207 -2.82 -4.84 7.68
C PRO A 207 -3.27 -5.35 6.31
N VAL A 208 -2.51 -6.27 5.72
CA VAL A 208 -2.80 -6.78 4.36
C VAL A 208 -4.19 -7.45 4.28
N HIS A 209 -4.66 -8.07 5.36
CA HIS A 209 -6.00 -8.63 5.44
C HIS A 209 -7.10 -7.56 5.29
N GLU A 210 -6.96 -6.43 5.99
CA GLU A 210 -7.86 -5.27 5.85
C GLU A 210 -7.79 -4.67 4.44
N LEU A 211 -6.62 -4.73 3.77
CA LEU A 211 -6.48 -4.28 2.40
C LEU A 211 -7.30 -5.13 1.41
N PHE A 212 -7.33 -6.46 1.59
CA PHE A 212 -8.18 -7.35 0.79
C PHE A 212 -9.67 -7.06 1.01
N GLU A 213 -10.07 -6.89 2.27
CA GLU A 213 -11.45 -6.54 2.63
C GLU A 213 -11.86 -5.18 2.05
N ALA A 214 -11.00 -4.16 2.16
CA ALA A 214 -11.26 -2.84 1.62
C ALA A 214 -11.40 -2.86 0.09
N ALA A 215 -10.52 -3.59 -0.59
CA ALA A 215 -10.57 -3.73 -2.04
C ALA A 215 -11.86 -4.45 -2.49
N TRP A 216 -12.25 -5.52 -1.82
CA TRP A 216 -13.50 -6.23 -2.08
C TRP A 216 -14.74 -5.36 -1.78
N ASN A 217 -14.75 -4.66 -0.65
CA ASN A 217 -15.89 -3.82 -0.28
C ASN A 217 -16.13 -2.72 -1.31
N ARG A 218 -15.07 -2.14 -1.91
CA ARG A 218 -15.22 -1.19 -3.01
C ARG A 218 -15.93 -1.79 -4.23
N THR A 219 -15.58 -3.02 -4.62
CA THR A 219 -16.26 -3.67 -5.75
C THR A 219 -17.74 -3.91 -5.45
N GLN A 220 -18.06 -4.28 -4.21
CA GLN A 220 -19.44 -4.52 -3.78
C GLN A 220 -20.25 -3.23 -3.59
N SER A 221 -19.59 -2.10 -3.36
CA SER A 221 -20.23 -0.78 -3.24
C SER A 221 -20.43 -0.05 -4.57
N GLY A 222 -20.29 -0.75 -5.70
CA GLY A 222 -20.44 -0.16 -7.05
C GLY A 222 -19.19 0.55 -7.59
N ASP A 223 -18.06 0.50 -6.88
CA ASP A 223 -16.75 0.99 -7.34
C ASP A 223 -15.88 -0.20 -7.77
N ALA A 224 -16.37 -0.95 -8.75
CA ALA A 224 -15.62 -2.05 -9.34
C ALA A 224 -14.61 -1.56 -10.39
N PRO A 225 -13.46 -2.23 -10.56
CA PRO A 225 -12.53 -1.91 -11.64
C PRO A 225 -13.22 -1.90 -12.99
N GLY A 226 -12.98 -0.86 -13.78
CA GLY A 226 -13.58 -0.65 -15.08
C GLY A 226 -12.87 0.44 -15.85
N TYR A 227 -13.10 0.48 -17.17
CA TYR A 227 -12.76 1.66 -17.95
C TYR A 227 -13.80 2.74 -17.63
N GLU A 228 -13.35 3.99 -17.44
CA GLU A 228 -14.28 5.11 -17.38
C GLU A 228 -15.09 5.14 -18.68
N GLU A 229 -16.42 5.24 -18.56
CA GLU A 229 -17.26 5.56 -19.71
C GLU A 229 -16.92 6.99 -20.11
N VAL A 230 -16.23 7.13 -21.24
CA VAL A 230 -16.02 8.44 -21.87
C VAL A 230 -17.41 8.96 -22.24
N SER A 231 -17.92 9.88 -21.43
CA SER A 231 -19.19 10.58 -21.64
C SER A 231 -18.99 11.80 -22.53
#